data_AF-A0AAN4Z0T4-F1
#
_entry.id   AF-A0AAN4Z0T4-F1
#
_cell.length_a   1.000
_cell.length_b   1.000
_cell.length_c   1.000
_cell.angle_alpha   90.00
_cell.angle_beta   90.00
_cell.angle_gamma   90.00
#
_symmetry.space_group_name_H-M   'P 1'
#
loop_
_entity.id
_entity.type
_entity.pdbx_description
1 polymer ?
#
loop_
_entity_poly.entity_id
_entity_poly.type
_entity_poly.pdbx_seq_one_letter_code
_entity_poly.pdbx_strand_id
1 'polypeptide(L)'
;MFPRLLAGLPLSARPLASLSVRAASGTQRGLPMEEARFSKSAAFQGRRGRGAGVAGTPYQFDYYSSERFYNMKLMSAILSITAVVVYIAWLREPSDLDEILNTPPHILTTSLERKMLRDQIKQAKEKGESTELFEAQLEYVDVKEAALKIQFEKQQSMKKKKSSDV
;
A
#
# COMPACT_ATOMS: atom_id res chain seq x y z
N MET A 1 -46.87 8.29 11.97
CA MET A 1 -47.99 7.31 11.88
C MET A 1 -48.06 6.79 10.44
N PHE A 2 -48.17 5.47 10.28
CA PHE A 2 -48.14 4.59 9.07
C PHE A 2 -49.09 5.00 7.92
N PRO A 3 -48.90 4.56 6.65
CA PRO A 3 -48.87 3.14 6.18
C PRO A 3 -47.74 2.81 5.18
N ARG A 4 -47.05 1.65 5.22
CA ARG A 4 -47.44 0.27 4.83
C ARG A 4 -48.27 0.19 3.53
N LEU A 5 -47.59 0.04 2.39
CA LEU A 5 -48.15 -0.60 1.19
C LEU A 5 -47.15 -1.61 0.61
N LEU A 6 -47.50 -2.88 0.80
CA LEU A 6 -47.06 -4.05 0.06
C LEU A 6 -47.89 -4.15 -1.23
N ALA A 7 -47.22 -4.25 -2.38
CA ALA A 7 -47.67 -4.87 -3.64
C ALA A 7 -46.51 -4.62 -4.63
N GLY A 8 -45.86 -5.58 -5.26
CA GLY A 8 -46.35 -6.79 -5.88
C GLY A 8 -45.85 -6.76 -7.34
N LEU A 9 -45.48 -7.93 -7.88
CA LEU A 9 -45.02 -8.25 -9.26
C LEU A 9 -43.50 -8.43 -9.44
N PRO A 10 -43.06 -9.32 -10.35
CA PRO A 10 -43.38 -10.75 -10.38
C PRO A 10 -42.11 -11.62 -10.41
N LEU A 11 -42.24 -12.85 -9.90
CA LEU A 11 -41.27 -13.93 -10.10
C LEU A 11 -41.05 -14.15 -11.61
N SER A 12 -39.88 -13.79 -12.12
CA SER A 12 -39.39 -14.31 -13.40
C SER A 12 -38.60 -15.59 -13.14
N ALA A 13 -39.32 -16.71 -13.25
CA ALA A 13 -38.74 -18.03 -13.33
C ALA A 13 -37.88 -18.11 -14.60
N ARG A 14 -36.55 -18.18 -14.45
CA ARG A 14 -35.65 -18.59 -15.52
C ARG A 14 -35.48 -20.11 -15.49
N PRO A 15 -35.53 -20.80 -16.64
CA PRO A 15 -35.59 -22.25 -16.70
C PRO A 15 -34.26 -22.90 -16.30
N LEU A 16 -34.38 -24.05 -15.64
CA LEU A 16 -33.33 -25.04 -15.42
C LEU A 16 -32.72 -25.45 -16.77
N ALA A 17 -31.55 -24.92 -17.11
CA ALA A 17 -30.67 -25.52 -18.10
C ALA A 17 -29.70 -26.46 -17.37
N SER A 18 -30.01 -27.75 -17.45
CA SER A 18 -29.13 -28.85 -17.10
C SER A 18 -27.84 -28.76 -17.94
N LEU A 19 -26.75 -28.27 -17.34
CA LEU A 19 -25.43 -28.45 -17.94
C LEU A 19 -25.00 -29.89 -17.67
N SER A 20 -25.29 -30.73 -18.66
CA SER A 20 -24.83 -32.10 -18.77
C SER A 20 -23.32 -32.20 -18.54
N VAL A 21 -22.95 -33.08 -17.62
CA VAL A 21 -21.60 -33.64 -17.46
C VAL A 21 -21.16 -34.19 -18.82
N ARG A 22 -20.21 -33.50 -19.47
CA ARG A 22 -19.52 -34.03 -20.65
C ARG A 22 -18.42 -34.96 -20.18
N ALA A 23 -18.79 -36.20 -19.84
CA ALA A 23 -17.86 -37.31 -19.77
C ALA A 23 -17.43 -37.64 -21.20
N ALA A 24 -16.31 -37.07 -21.65
CA ALA A 24 -15.65 -37.51 -22.86
C ALA A 24 -14.92 -38.83 -22.55
N SER A 25 -15.65 -39.95 -22.56
CA SER A 25 -15.07 -41.27 -22.74
C SER A 25 -14.65 -41.39 -24.21
N GLY A 26 -13.42 -40.96 -24.49
CA GLY A 26 -12.75 -41.21 -25.76
C GLY A 26 -12.65 -42.72 -25.98
N THR A 27 -13.49 -43.23 -26.87
CA THR A 27 -13.46 -44.61 -27.35
C THR A 27 -12.28 -44.75 -28.30
N GLN A 28 -11.18 -45.33 -27.81
CA GLN A 28 -10.18 -45.91 -28.71
C GLN A 28 -10.79 -47.14 -29.37
N ARG A 29 -11.39 -46.96 -30.55
CA ARG A 29 -11.71 -48.07 -31.46
C ARG A 29 -10.42 -48.44 -32.20
N GLY A 30 -9.87 -49.63 -31.95
CA GLY A 30 -8.84 -50.16 -32.86
C GLY A 30 -7.79 -51.15 -32.33
N LEU A 31 -7.85 -51.63 -31.08
CA LEU A 31 -6.94 -52.70 -30.64
C LEU A 31 -7.72 -54.02 -30.45
N PRO A 32 -7.15 -55.19 -30.82
CA PRO A 32 -7.81 -56.47 -30.64
C PRO A 32 -8.14 -56.64 -29.15
N MET A 33 -9.42 -56.93 -28.88
CA MET A 33 -9.94 -57.18 -27.54
C MET A 33 -9.23 -58.42 -26.96
N GLU A 34 -8.09 -58.19 -26.29
CA GLU A 34 -7.59 -59.15 -25.32
C GLU A 34 -8.69 -59.26 -24.26
N GLU A 35 -9.29 -60.45 -24.14
CA GLU A 35 -10.49 -60.72 -23.35
C GLU A 35 -10.59 -59.86 -22.09
N ALA A 36 -11.66 -59.09 -21.96
CA ALA A 36 -11.93 -58.25 -20.80
C ALA A 36 -12.15 -59.13 -19.56
N ARG A 37 -11.06 -59.62 -18.96
CA ARG A 37 -11.06 -60.48 -17.78
C ARG A 37 -11.26 -59.60 -16.56
N PHE A 38 -12.31 -59.90 -15.80
CA PHE A 38 -12.65 -59.21 -14.55
C PHE A 38 -11.50 -59.21 -13.53
N SER A 39 -10.55 -60.14 -13.63
CA SER A 39 -9.35 -60.21 -12.80
C SER A 39 -8.34 -59.08 -13.00
N LYS A 40 -8.40 -58.37 -14.14
CA LYS A 40 -7.53 -57.21 -14.45
C LYS A 40 -8.17 -55.87 -14.08
N SER A 41 -9.43 -55.85 -13.63
CA SER A 41 -10.11 -54.59 -13.28
C SER A 41 -9.69 -54.10 -11.90
N ALA A 42 -9.64 -52.77 -11.74
CA ALA A 42 -9.17 -52.12 -10.50
C ALA A 42 -9.97 -52.50 -9.25
N ALA A 43 -11.22 -52.95 -9.41
CA ALA A 43 -12.06 -53.42 -8.33
C ALA A 43 -11.67 -54.81 -7.79
N PHE A 44 -10.99 -55.64 -8.58
CA PHE A 44 -10.59 -57.00 -8.18
C PHE A 44 -9.27 -57.07 -7.42
N GLN A 45 -8.41 -56.04 -7.52
CA GLN A 45 -7.19 -55.93 -6.70
C GLN A 45 -7.53 -55.46 -5.28
N GLY A 46 -8.26 -56.29 -4.52
CA GLY A 46 -8.47 -56.07 -3.10
C GLY A 46 -7.15 -56.16 -2.33
N ARG A 47 -6.78 -55.08 -1.64
CA ARG A 47 -5.78 -54.82 -0.56
C ARG A 47 -4.43 -55.57 -0.50
N ARG A 48 -4.20 -56.66 -1.24
CA ARG A 48 -2.98 -57.49 -1.19
C ARG A 48 -2.20 -57.56 -2.50
N GLY A 49 -2.66 -56.89 -3.56
CA GLY A 49 -1.89 -56.68 -4.79
C GLY A 49 -1.78 -55.19 -5.06
N ARG A 50 -0.71 -54.56 -4.57
CA ARG A 50 -0.38 -53.16 -4.87
C ARG A 50 0.07 -53.07 -6.34
N GLY A 51 -0.89 -53.10 -7.26
CA GLY A 51 -0.70 -52.64 -8.63
C GLY A 51 -0.62 -51.11 -8.60
N ALA A 52 0.45 -50.58 -9.18
CA ALA A 52 0.66 -49.16 -9.37
C ALA A 52 -0.58 -48.49 -9.98
N GLY A 53 -1.10 -47.43 -9.38
CA GLY A 53 -2.26 -46.76 -9.97
C GLY A 53 -2.81 -45.52 -9.30
N VAL A 54 -2.55 -45.28 -8.01
CA VAL A 54 -2.88 -43.98 -7.40
C VAL A 54 -1.73 -43.58 -6.47
N ALA A 55 -0.69 -43.02 -7.07
CA ALA A 55 0.25 -42.21 -6.31
C ALA A 55 -0.54 -41.01 -5.77
N GLY A 56 -0.87 -41.05 -4.48
CA GLY A 56 -1.38 -39.86 -3.80
C GLY A 56 -0.37 -38.75 -4.04
N THR A 57 -0.80 -37.68 -4.71
CA THR A 57 0.05 -36.50 -4.90
C THR A 57 0.50 -36.03 -3.51
N PRO A 58 1.80 -35.84 -3.24
CA PRO A 58 2.28 -35.35 -1.94
C PRO A 58 1.89 -33.87 -1.69
N TYR A 59 1.09 -33.28 -2.57
CA TYR A 59 0.63 -31.91 -2.50
C TYR A 59 -0.37 -31.77 -1.33
N GLN A 60 0.14 -31.33 -0.19
CA GLN A 60 -0.69 -30.79 0.87
C GLN A 60 -1.09 -29.37 0.48
N PHE A 61 -2.38 -29.09 0.49
CA PHE A 61 -2.90 -27.75 0.19
C PHE A 61 -2.47 -26.79 1.31
N ASP A 62 -1.46 -25.95 1.03
CA ASP A 62 -0.99 -24.91 1.95
C ASP A 62 -1.46 -23.54 1.45
N TYR A 63 -2.28 -22.87 2.27
CA TYR A 63 -2.84 -21.54 1.99
C TYR A 63 -1.74 -20.51 1.70
N TYR A 64 -0.61 -20.59 2.41
CA TYR A 64 0.48 -19.63 2.31
C TYR A 64 1.34 -19.80 1.04
N SER A 65 1.24 -20.95 0.38
CA SER A 65 1.92 -21.24 -0.89
C SER A 65 1.12 -20.82 -2.12
N SER A 66 -0.15 -20.42 -1.94
CA SER A 66 -1.04 -20.10 -3.05
C SER A 66 -0.72 -18.73 -3.69
N GLU A 67 -0.79 -18.65 -5.02
CA GLU A 67 -0.61 -17.39 -5.76
C GLU A 67 -1.57 -16.29 -5.28
N ARG A 68 -2.78 -16.67 -4.85
CA ARG A 68 -3.77 -15.74 -4.29
C ARG A 68 -3.27 -15.06 -3.03
N PHE A 69 -2.59 -15.79 -2.13
CA PHE A 69 -2.02 -15.23 -0.91
C PHE A 69 -0.88 -14.25 -1.24
N TYR A 70 0.01 -14.61 -2.17
CA TYR A 70 1.07 -13.73 -2.64
C TYR A 70 0.51 -12.44 -3.26
N ASN A 71 -0.49 -12.54 -4.12
CA ASN A 71 -1.12 -11.38 -4.76
C ASN A 71 -1.81 -10.46 -3.75
N MET A 72 -2.50 -11.01 -2.74
CA MET A 72 -3.11 -10.18 -1.69
C MET A 72 -2.06 -9.48 -0.82
N LYS A 73 -0.95 -10.15 -0.49
CA LYS A 73 0.15 -9.55 0.27
C LYS A 73 0.86 -8.46 -0.51
N LEU A 74 1.04 -8.64 -1.82
CA LEU A 74 1.64 -7.63 -2.69
C LEU A 74 0.70 -6.43 -2.87
N MET A 75 -0.60 -6.67 -3.09
CA MET A 75 -1.58 -5.59 -3.18
C MET A 75 -1.71 -4.82 -1.87
N SER A 76 -1.69 -5.47 -0.71
CA SER A 76 -1.74 -4.77 0.58
C SER A 76 -0.48 -3.93 0.83
N ALA A 77 0.70 -4.42 0.43
CA ALA A 77 1.94 -3.66 0.50
C ALA A 77 1.94 -2.47 -0.46
N ILE A 78 1.47 -2.64 -1.69
CA ILE A 78 1.33 -1.52 -2.63
C ILE A 78 0.34 -0.50 -2.06
N LEU A 79 -0.84 -0.94 -1.62
CA LEU A 79 -1.88 -0.05 -1.13
C LEU A 79 -1.44 0.73 0.11
N SER A 80 -0.64 0.13 1.00
CA SER A 80 -0.05 0.85 2.14
C SER A 80 0.94 1.93 1.70
N ILE A 81 1.80 1.63 0.72
CA ILE A 81 2.74 2.62 0.15
C ILE A 81 1.95 3.73 -0.56
N THR A 82 0.96 3.38 -1.37
CA THR A 82 0.13 4.36 -2.09
C THR A 82 -0.60 5.28 -1.12
N ALA A 83 -1.13 4.75 -0.01
CA ALA A 83 -1.76 5.56 1.03
C ALA A 83 -0.80 6.60 1.63
N VAL A 84 0.46 6.22 1.88
CA VAL A 84 1.49 7.15 2.36
C VAL A 84 1.80 8.22 1.31
N VAL A 85 1.94 7.84 0.04
CA VAL A 85 2.20 8.79 -1.06
C VAL A 85 1.05 9.78 -1.22
N VAL A 86 -0.20 9.29 -1.22
CA VAL A 86 -1.39 10.15 -1.31
C VAL A 86 -1.49 11.08 -0.11
N TYR A 87 -1.20 10.59 1.10
CA TYR A 87 -1.17 11.43 2.29
C TYR A 87 -0.16 12.57 2.13
N ILE A 88 1.07 12.27 1.70
CA ILE A 88 2.12 13.29 1.54
C ILE A 88 1.84 14.24 0.37
N ALA A 89 1.31 13.74 -0.75
CA ALA A 89 1.15 14.52 -1.98
C ALA A 89 -0.16 15.33 -2.03
N TRP A 90 -1.22 14.89 -1.35
CA TRP A 90 -2.55 15.48 -1.49
C TRP A 90 -3.16 15.96 -0.16
N LEU A 91 -2.99 15.22 0.93
CA LEU A 91 -3.64 15.52 2.21
C LEU A 91 -2.76 16.36 3.16
N ARG A 92 -1.45 16.24 3.04
CA ARG A 92 -0.47 17.01 3.79
C ARG A 92 -0.29 18.35 3.09
N GLU A 93 -0.37 19.44 3.84
CA GLU A 93 -0.20 20.79 3.30
C GLU A 93 1.07 20.87 2.44
N PRO A 94 0.98 21.28 1.17
CA PRO A 94 2.03 21.11 0.17
C PRO A 94 3.29 21.96 0.40
N SER A 95 3.35 22.75 1.47
CA SER A 95 4.33 23.84 1.60
C SER A 95 5.46 23.57 2.57
N ASP A 96 5.29 22.72 3.59
CA ASP A 96 6.27 22.69 4.69
C ASP A 96 7.53 21.87 4.40
N LEU A 97 7.41 20.69 3.80
CA LEU A 97 8.59 19.88 3.48
C LEU A 97 9.35 20.41 2.26
N ASP A 98 8.65 20.92 1.26
CA ASP A 98 9.31 21.50 0.08
C ASP A 98 10.08 22.76 0.46
N GLU A 99 9.54 23.57 1.38
CA GLU A 99 10.29 24.69 1.96
C GLU A 99 11.51 24.21 2.75
N ILE A 100 11.39 23.19 3.60
CA ILE A 100 12.52 22.62 4.35
C ILE A 100 13.60 22.05 3.40
N LEU A 101 13.21 21.39 2.31
CA LEU A 101 14.16 20.80 1.37
C LEU A 101 14.86 21.85 0.49
N ASN A 102 14.18 22.96 0.18
CA ASN A 102 14.75 24.06 -0.63
C ASN A 102 15.47 25.13 0.21
N THR A 103 15.26 25.17 1.52
CA THR A 103 15.90 26.17 2.39
C THR A 103 17.39 25.85 2.57
N PRO A 104 18.28 26.85 2.50
CA PRO A 104 19.69 26.65 2.80
C PRO A 104 19.89 26.08 4.21
N PRO A 105 20.80 25.10 4.41
CA PRO A 105 20.95 24.40 5.68
C PRO A 105 21.34 25.31 6.85
N HIS A 106 21.89 26.50 6.57
CA HIS A 106 22.27 27.48 7.59
C HIS A 106 21.12 28.35 8.11
N ILE A 107 19.94 28.32 7.48
CA ILE A 107 18.74 29.11 7.86
C ILE A 107 17.57 28.20 8.27
N LEU A 108 17.69 26.89 8.07
CA LEU A 108 16.63 25.92 8.31
C LEU A 108 16.09 25.94 9.74
N THR A 109 16.97 26.03 10.73
CA THR A 109 16.57 25.99 12.14
C THR A 109 15.81 27.26 12.54
N THR A 110 16.26 28.41 12.07
CA THR A 110 15.63 29.70 12.34
C THR A 110 14.31 29.87 11.59
N SER A 111 14.20 29.38 10.35
CA SER A 111 12.93 29.45 9.60
C SER A 111 11.84 28.59 10.23
N LEU A 112 12.20 27.42 10.79
CA LEU A 112 11.31 26.57 11.56
C LEU A 112 10.87 27.23 12.87
N GLU A 113 11.82 27.78 13.65
CA GLU A 113 11.52 28.54 14.87
C GLU A 113 10.52 29.67 14.57
N ARG A 114 10.72 30.39 13.47
CA ARG A 114 9.85 31.50 13.02
C ARG A 114 8.44 31.04 12.67
N LYS A 115 8.30 29.94 11.93
CA LYS A 115 6.98 29.36 11.60
C LYS A 115 6.24 28.92 12.84
N MET A 116 6.92 28.20 13.73
CA MET A 116 6.35 27.75 15.00
C MET A 116 5.85 28.92 15.85
N LEU A 117 6.65 29.99 15.98
CA LEU A 117 6.25 31.18 16.71
C LEU A 117 5.04 31.87 16.09
N ARG A 118 4.96 31.95 14.76
CA ARG A 118 3.78 32.51 14.07
C ARG A 118 2.52 31.71 14.33
N ASP A 119 2.60 30.39 14.36
CA ASP A 119 1.44 29.54 14.64
C ASP A 119 1.03 29.60 16.11
N GLN A 120 2.00 29.70 17.03
CA GLN A 120 1.72 29.98 18.44
C GLN A 120 1.05 31.35 18.63
N ILE A 121 1.49 32.38 17.90
CA ILE A 121 0.85 33.70 17.91
C ILE A 121 -0.58 33.62 17.39
N LYS A 122 -0.86 32.90 16.29
CA LYS A 122 -2.23 32.70 15.78
C LYS A 122 -3.10 32.02 16.82
N GLN A 123 -2.62 30.92 17.42
CA GLN A 123 -3.35 30.20 18.46
C GLN A 123 -3.59 31.04 19.71
N ALA A 124 -2.60 31.84 20.14
CA ALA A 124 -2.73 32.75 21.27
C ALA A 124 -3.73 33.88 20.97
N LYS A 125 -3.73 34.43 19.74
CA LYS A 125 -4.71 35.43 19.28
C LYS A 125 -6.13 34.85 19.26
N GLU A 126 -6.30 33.62 18.80
CA GLU A 126 -7.59 32.91 18.83
C GLU A 126 -8.10 32.66 20.26
N LYS A 127 -7.18 32.42 21.21
CA LYS A 127 -7.50 32.23 22.64
C LYS A 127 -7.66 33.54 23.43
N GLY A 128 -7.28 34.68 22.84
CA GLY A 128 -7.31 35.98 23.52
C GLY A 128 -6.18 36.20 24.53
N GLU A 129 -5.08 35.46 24.42
CA GLU A 129 -3.90 35.59 25.30
C GLU A 129 -2.94 36.68 24.77
N SER A 130 -2.11 37.24 25.66
CA SER A 130 -1.11 38.26 25.31
C SER A 130 -0.03 37.69 24.40
N THR A 131 0.29 38.38 23.30
CA THR A 131 1.25 37.91 22.28
C THR A 131 2.60 38.59 22.32
N GLU A 132 2.80 39.56 23.21
CA GLU A 132 4.01 40.39 23.31
C GLU A 132 5.30 39.56 23.45
N LEU A 133 5.28 38.50 24.27
CA LEU A 133 6.44 37.63 24.46
C LEU A 133 6.82 36.88 23.18
N PHE A 134 5.83 36.42 22.42
CA PHE A 134 6.08 35.68 21.18
C PHE A 134 6.53 36.62 20.06
N GLU A 135 6.04 37.85 20.03
CA GLU A 135 6.48 38.88 19.10
C GLU A 135 7.94 39.29 19.37
N ALA A 136 8.34 39.47 20.63
CA ALA A 136 9.73 39.71 20.99
C ALA A 136 10.66 38.54 20.62
N GLN A 137 10.20 37.30 20.77
CA GLN A 137 10.95 36.13 20.32
C GLN A 137 11.10 36.08 18.80
N LEU A 138 10.07 36.51 18.06
CA LEU A 138 10.12 36.58 16.61
C LEU A 138 11.19 37.58 16.15
N GLU A 139 11.26 38.75 16.79
CA GLU A 139 12.29 39.75 16.51
C GLU A 139 13.72 39.24 16.81
N TYR A 140 13.89 38.50 17.91
CA TYR A 140 15.17 37.89 18.24
C TYR A 140 15.62 36.86 17.19
N VAL A 141 14.70 36.03 16.70
CA VAL A 141 14.98 35.06 15.64
C VAL A 141 15.42 35.76 14.35
N ASP A 142 14.83 36.91 14.02
CA ASP A 142 15.21 37.70 12.84
C ASP A 142 16.66 38.23 12.93
N VAL A 143 17.10 38.65 14.11
CA VAL A 143 18.50 39.05 14.36
C VAL A 143 19.45 37.86 14.21
N LYS A 144 19.05 36.69 14.71
CA LYS A 144 19.82 35.43 14.59
C LYS A 144 19.96 35.01 13.13
N GLU A 145 18.90 35.10 12.32
CA GLU A 145 18.94 34.85 10.88
C GLU A 145 19.94 35.76 10.17
N ALA A 146 19.90 37.06 10.47
CA ALA A 146 20.81 38.04 9.86
C ALA A 146 22.27 37.75 10.23
N ALA A 147 22.55 37.42 11.49
CA ALA A 147 23.90 37.07 11.94
C ALA A 147 24.43 35.81 11.24
N LEU A 148 23.59 34.77 11.08
CA LEU A 148 23.97 33.53 10.41
C LEU A 148 24.27 33.74 8.92
N LYS A 149 23.48 34.57 8.23
CA LYS A 149 23.74 34.94 6.83
C LYS A 149 25.11 35.61 6.66
N ILE A 150 25.42 36.59 7.51
CA ILE A 150 26.72 37.29 7.48
C ILE A 150 27.87 36.30 7.74
N GLN A 151 27.71 35.40 8.71
CA GLN A 151 28.72 34.38 9.00
C GLN A 151 28.96 33.45 7.80
N PHE A 152 27.89 33.04 7.12
CA PHE A 152 27.98 32.17 5.95
C PHE A 152 28.64 32.86 4.76
N GLU A 153 28.28 34.11 4.46
CA GLU A 153 28.91 34.92 3.41
C GLU A 153 30.41 35.12 3.67
N LYS A 154 30.79 35.38 4.93
CA LYS A 154 32.18 35.49 5.34
C LYS A 154 32.95 34.18 5.12
N GLN A 155 32.35 33.04 5.44
CA GLN A 155 32.97 31.72 5.20
C GLN A 155 33.13 31.43 3.70
N GLN A 156 32.13 31.74 2.89
CA GLN A 156 32.20 31.53 1.43
C GLN A 156 33.27 32.39 0.77
N SER A 157 33.34 33.68 1.11
CA SER A 157 34.36 34.58 0.56
C SER A 157 35.78 34.15 0.92
N MET A 158 36.01 33.66 2.15
CA MET A 158 37.29 33.10 2.58
C MET A 158 37.65 31.81 1.83
N LYS A 159 36.67 30.94 1.59
CA LYS A 159 36.87 29.70 0.81
C LYS A 159 37.26 30.02 -0.65
N LYS A 160 36.59 31.00 -1.26
CA LYS A 160 36.86 31.43 -2.64
C LYS A 160 38.28 31.99 -2.82
N LYS A 161 38.74 32.81 -1.87
CA LYS A 161 40.12 33.35 -1.87
C LYS A 161 41.15 32.22 -1.78
N LYS A 162 40.96 31.26 -0.87
CA LYS A 162 41.87 30.12 -0.74
C LYS A 162 41.91 29.22 -1.99
N SER A 163 40.80 29.10 -2.73
CA SER A 163 40.76 28.32 -3.97
C SER A 163 41.33 29.05 -5.19
N SER A 164 41.48 30.38 -5.14
CA SER A 164 42.08 31.15 -6.25
C SER A 164 43.60 31.31 -6.12
N ASP A 165 44.14 31.08 -4.91
CA ASP A 165 45.58 31.16 -4.62
C ASP A 165 46.31 29.82 -4.85
N VAL A 166 45.58 28.77 -5.30
CA VAL A 166 46.09 27.45 -5.71
C VAL A 166 45.94 27.31 -7.22
#